data_AF-A0A4P5QMJ1-F1
#
_entry.id   AF-A0A4P5QMJ1-F1
#
_cell.length_a   1.000
_cell.length_b   1.000
_cell.length_c   1.000
_cell.angle_alpha   90.00
_cell.angle_beta   90.00
_cell.angle_gamma   90.00
#
_symmetry.space_group_name_H-M   'P 1'
#
loop_
_entity.id
_entity.type
_entity.pdbx_description
1 polymer ?
#
loop_
_entity_poly.entity_id
_entity_poly.type
_entity_poly.pdbx_seq_one_letter_code
_entity_poly.pdbx_strand_id
1 'polypeptide(L)'
;MKLTSFIVALVTATAFAAHAALSPIHMAVELVNKSGATGAGKRQPSGQPSAGKTQVQTLKIRLENSSTKDSFDNLVVKYWFFGRSMTERGVKVLVEGERKVSLAARAKELVESEVVTKSYTEAHNNLVMGGNPVRGGQGGGQGAVQSVKVPASGEKIMGHAVRLMNDGKVVAEHFSDVTYKAIIDKPAAAAPAPAANKAGNK
;
A
#
# COMPACT_ATOMS: atom_id res chain seq x y z
N MET A 1 47.51 -16.66 64.97
CA MET A 1 46.28 -17.22 64.36
C MET A 1 45.60 -16.10 63.57
N LYS A 2 45.48 -16.23 62.24
CA LYS A 2 44.93 -15.19 61.35
C LYS A 2 43.45 -15.50 61.09
N LEU A 3 42.54 -14.61 61.50
CA LEU A 3 41.12 -14.69 61.14
C LEU A 3 40.90 -14.09 59.75
N THR A 4 40.39 -14.90 58.84
CA THR A 4 40.02 -14.51 57.48
C THR A 4 38.54 -14.14 57.47
N SER A 5 38.23 -12.85 57.34
CA SER A 5 36.86 -12.35 57.20
C SER A 5 36.33 -12.62 55.80
N PHE A 6 35.25 -13.40 55.69
CA PHE A 6 34.47 -13.57 54.47
C PHE A 6 33.36 -12.50 54.42
N ILE A 7 33.42 -11.62 53.41
CA ILE A 7 32.33 -10.69 53.09
C ILE A 7 31.38 -11.41 52.12
N VAL A 8 30.17 -11.72 52.59
CA VAL A 8 29.10 -12.25 51.75
C VAL A 8 28.39 -11.06 51.09
N ALA A 9 28.61 -10.86 49.80
CA ALA A 9 27.89 -9.88 49.00
C ALA A 9 26.51 -10.46 48.61
N LEU A 10 25.47 -9.98 49.28
CA LEU A 10 24.08 -10.30 48.97
C LEU A 10 23.67 -9.54 47.69
N VAL A 11 23.70 -10.24 46.54
CA VAL A 11 23.17 -9.72 45.28
C VAL A 11 21.65 -9.90 45.28
N THR A 12 20.92 -8.88 45.71
CA THR A 12 19.46 -8.82 45.57
C THR A 12 19.10 -8.60 44.11
N ALA A 13 18.73 -9.69 43.42
CA ALA A 13 18.14 -9.62 42.09
C ALA A 13 16.74 -8.97 42.19
N THR A 14 16.65 -7.68 41.90
CA THR A 14 15.37 -7.01 41.68
C THR A 14 14.80 -7.49 40.35
N ALA A 15 13.89 -8.45 40.41
CA ALA A 15 13.08 -8.86 39.28
C ALA A 15 12.16 -7.68 38.90
N PHE A 16 12.56 -6.90 37.89
CA PHE A 16 11.68 -5.93 37.27
C PHE A 16 10.54 -6.67 36.57
N ALA A 17 9.34 -6.58 37.15
CA ALA A 17 8.12 -7.01 36.49
C ALA A 17 7.89 -6.14 35.25
N ALA A 18 8.31 -6.65 34.09
CA ALA A 18 8.07 -6.04 32.79
C ALA A 18 6.56 -6.10 32.49
N HIS A 19 5.82 -5.11 32.98
CA HIS A 19 4.46 -4.88 32.53
C HIS A 19 4.56 -4.38 31.10
N ALA A 20 4.00 -5.14 30.15
CA ALA A 20 3.88 -4.70 28.77
C ALA A 20 3.00 -3.44 28.74
N ALA A 21 3.64 -2.27 28.78
CA ALA A 21 2.95 -0.99 28.70
C ALA A 21 2.32 -0.88 27.30
N LEU A 22 1.00 -0.99 27.25
CA LEU A 22 0.24 -0.70 26.04
C LEU A 22 0.49 0.76 25.66
N SER A 23 0.82 1.01 24.39
CA SER A 23 0.98 2.37 23.88
C SER A 23 -0.30 3.17 24.12
N PRO A 24 -0.25 4.39 24.67
CA PRO A 24 -1.43 5.23 24.86
C PRO A 24 -1.95 5.85 23.55
N ILE A 25 -1.28 5.58 22.41
CA ILE A 25 -1.70 6.10 21.11
C ILE A 25 -2.53 5.05 20.39
N HIS A 26 -3.76 5.42 20.05
CA HIS A 26 -4.65 4.65 19.20
C HIS A 26 -4.61 5.20 17.76
N MET A 27 -4.50 4.30 16.79
CA MET A 27 -4.51 4.64 15.36
C MET A 27 -5.66 3.91 14.67
N ALA A 28 -6.48 4.65 13.93
CA ALA A 28 -7.50 4.10 13.04
C ALA A 28 -7.27 4.59 11.62
N VAL A 29 -7.34 3.67 10.65
CA VAL A 29 -7.07 3.96 9.24
C VAL A 29 -8.33 3.68 8.42
N GLU A 30 -8.72 4.65 7.61
CA GLU A 30 -9.87 4.57 6.73
C GLU A 30 -9.41 4.84 5.29
N LEU A 31 -9.68 3.88 4.38
CA LEU A 31 -9.43 4.05 2.95
C LEU A 31 -10.61 4.74 2.30
N VAL A 32 -10.38 5.94 1.78
CA VAL A 32 -11.37 6.69 1.01
C VAL A 32 -11.17 6.38 -0.47
N ASN A 33 -12.10 5.61 -1.04
CA ASN A 33 -12.14 5.35 -2.48
C ASN A 33 -12.99 6.42 -3.16
N LYS A 34 -12.34 7.35 -3.86
CA LYS A 34 -13.03 8.24 -4.80
C LYS A 34 -13.01 7.58 -6.17
N SER A 35 -13.63 6.42 -6.32
CA SER A 35 -13.87 5.91 -7.67
C SER A 35 -14.83 6.88 -8.35
N GLY A 36 -14.27 7.79 -9.15
CA GLY A 36 -15.03 8.46 -10.19
C GLY A 36 -15.55 7.35 -11.07
N ALA A 37 -16.81 6.99 -10.88
CA ALA A 37 -17.53 6.22 -11.87
C ALA A 37 -17.69 7.14 -13.09
N THR A 38 -16.63 7.31 -13.88
CA THR A 38 -16.74 7.73 -15.26
C THR A 38 -17.40 6.57 -16.01
N GLY A 39 -18.69 6.30 -15.74
CA GLY A 39 -19.49 5.32 -16.47
C GLY A 39 -20.47 4.42 -15.69
N ALA A 40 -20.71 4.59 -14.38
CA ALA A 40 -21.73 3.76 -13.70
C ALA A 40 -23.13 4.38 -13.86
N GLY A 41 -23.84 3.95 -14.91
CA GLY A 41 -25.26 4.28 -15.07
C GLY A 41 -25.92 3.74 -16.34
N LYS A 42 -25.15 3.33 -17.35
CA LYS A 42 -25.70 2.64 -18.52
C LYS A 42 -25.11 1.25 -18.58
N ARG A 43 -25.97 0.22 -18.47
CA ARG A 43 -25.64 -1.15 -18.84
C ARG A 43 -24.99 -1.09 -20.22
N GLN A 44 -23.68 -1.33 -20.27
CA GLN A 44 -22.94 -1.29 -21.53
C GLN A 44 -23.49 -2.44 -22.39
N PRO A 45 -24.03 -2.17 -23.59
CA PRO A 45 -24.55 -3.22 -24.46
C PRO A 45 -23.42 -4.22 -24.73
N SER A 46 -23.76 -5.51 -24.68
CA SER A 46 -22.86 -6.62 -24.99
C SER A 46 -22.26 -6.41 -26.38
N GLY A 47 -21.02 -5.89 -26.45
CA GLY A 47 -20.35 -5.58 -27.71
C GLY A 47 -19.41 -4.36 -27.70
N GLN A 48 -19.37 -3.56 -26.62
CA GLN A 48 -18.45 -2.40 -26.55
C GLN A 48 -17.14 -2.70 -25.79
N PRO A 49 -15.99 -2.12 -26.21
CA PRO A 49 -14.69 -2.35 -25.58
C PRO A 49 -14.72 -2.03 -24.08
N SER A 50 -14.15 -2.91 -23.25
CA SER A 50 -13.99 -2.63 -21.82
C SER A 50 -13.06 -1.42 -21.67
N ALA A 51 -13.61 -0.28 -21.24
CA ALA A 51 -12.86 0.93 -21.00
C ALA A 51 -11.90 0.74 -19.83
N GLY A 52 -10.71 1.34 -19.92
CA GLY A 52 -9.72 1.34 -18.83
C GLY A 52 -10.36 1.82 -17.52
N LYS A 53 -9.95 1.21 -16.41
CA LYS A 53 -10.44 1.50 -15.06
C LYS A 53 -9.48 2.47 -14.38
N THR A 54 -10.00 3.50 -13.69
CA THR A 54 -9.20 4.43 -12.88
C THR A 54 -9.59 4.30 -11.41
N GLN A 55 -8.58 4.20 -10.54
CA GLN A 55 -8.72 4.19 -9.09
C GLN A 55 -8.15 5.50 -8.54
N VAL A 56 -8.92 6.19 -7.70
CA VAL A 56 -8.46 7.33 -6.91
C VAL A 56 -8.65 6.99 -5.44
N GLN A 57 -7.56 6.97 -4.68
CA GLN A 57 -7.54 6.56 -3.28
C GLN A 57 -6.83 7.58 -2.41
N THR A 58 -7.29 7.68 -1.16
CA THR A 58 -6.69 8.52 -0.12
C THR A 58 -6.86 7.78 1.22
N LEU A 59 -5.90 7.93 2.13
CA LEU A 59 -6.00 7.41 3.49
C LEU A 59 -6.35 8.55 4.45
N LYS A 60 -7.34 8.30 5.31
CA LYS A 60 -7.63 9.10 6.49
C LYS A 60 -7.14 8.35 7.71
N ILE A 61 -6.18 8.93 8.42
CA ILE A 61 -5.48 8.31 9.53
C ILE A 61 -5.82 9.11 10.78
N ARG A 62 -6.64 8.55 11.65
CA ARG A 62 -7.05 9.16 12.92
C ARG A 62 -6.10 8.69 14.00
N LEU A 63 -5.51 9.63 14.71
CA LEU A 63 -4.65 9.41 15.85
C LEU A 63 -5.34 9.94 17.11
N GLU A 64 -5.32 9.16 18.19
CA GLU A 64 -5.88 9.54 19.48
C GLU A 64 -4.90 9.21 20.58
N ASN A 65 -4.56 10.18 21.41
CA ASN A 65 -3.71 9.99 22.58
C ASN A 65 -4.58 9.88 23.84
N SER A 66 -4.62 8.70 24.45
CA SER A 66 -5.37 8.46 25.68
C SER A 66 -4.61 8.87 26.96
N SER A 67 -3.34 9.28 26.87
CA SER A 67 -2.57 9.76 28.03
C SER A 67 -3.11 11.11 28.53
N THR A 68 -3.13 11.29 29.85
CA THR A 68 -3.45 12.57 30.50
C THR A 68 -2.24 13.49 30.64
N LYS A 69 -1.02 12.96 30.50
CA LYS A 69 0.21 13.68 30.84
C LYS A 69 1.17 13.77 29.67
N ASP A 70 1.25 12.72 28.85
CA ASP A 70 2.28 12.61 27.82
C ASP A 70 1.80 13.28 26.53
N SER A 71 2.64 14.17 25.99
CA SER A 71 2.55 14.66 24.60
C SER A 71 3.58 13.96 23.74
N PHE A 72 3.29 13.85 22.44
CA PHE A 72 4.19 13.25 21.46
C PHE A 72 4.46 14.26 20.34
N ASP A 73 5.62 14.90 20.38
CA ASP A 73 5.93 16.01 19.45
C ASP A 73 6.64 15.55 18.16
N ASN A 74 7.20 14.33 18.16
CA ASN A 74 8.01 13.79 17.07
C ASN A 74 7.36 12.57 16.39
N LEU A 75 6.02 12.58 16.27
CA LEU A 75 5.35 11.49 15.56
C LEU A 75 5.56 11.61 14.06
N VAL A 76 5.77 10.46 13.43
CA VAL A 76 5.92 10.33 11.99
C VAL A 76 4.98 9.25 11.49
N VAL A 77 4.01 9.65 10.69
CA VAL A 77 3.09 8.76 9.98
C VAL A 77 3.68 8.44 8.62
N LYS A 78 4.16 7.21 8.45
CA LYS A 78 4.55 6.67 7.15
C LYS A 78 3.41 5.89 6.55
N TYR A 79 3.17 6.03 5.25
CA TYR A 79 2.11 5.32 4.55
C TYR A 79 2.57 4.82 3.20
N TRP A 80 2.00 3.71 2.76
CA TRP A 80 2.30 3.07 1.50
C TRP A 80 1.01 2.63 0.81
N PHE A 81 0.97 2.78 -0.51
CA PHE A 81 -0.01 2.12 -1.37
C PHE A 81 0.68 0.99 -2.14
N PHE A 82 0.09 -0.19 -2.06
CA PHE A 82 0.56 -1.40 -2.73
C PHE A 82 -0.27 -1.66 -3.96
N GLY A 83 0.38 -2.24 -4.97
CA GLY A 83 -0.33 -2.68 -6.14
C GLY A 83 0.54 -3.54 -7.02
N ARG A 84 0.01 -3.86 -8.19
CA ARG A 84 0.73 -4.65 -9.19
C ARG A 84 0.59 -4.01 -10.55
N SER A 85 1.62 -4.19 -11.38
CA SER A 85 1.47 -3.99 -12.82
C SER A 85 0.50 -5.03 -13.36
N MET A 86 -0.32 -4.69 -14.34
CA MET A 86 -1.21 -5.66 -15.00
C MET A 86 -0.46 -6.71 -15.83
N THR A 87 0.81 -6.46 -16.14
CA THR A 87 1.68 -7.40 -16.88
C THR A 87 2.56 -8.26 -15.97
N GLU A 88 2.72 -7.87 -14.69
CA GLU A 88 3.60 -8.55 -13.74
C GLU A 88 2.78 -9.21 -12.61
N ARG A 89 3.27 -10.33 -12.07
CA ARG A 89 2.56 -11.07 -11.02
C ARG A 89 2.88 -10.59 -9.60
N GLY A 90 3.88 -9.72 -9.43
CA GLY A 90 4.35 -9.27 -8.12
C GLY A 90 3.60 -8.04 -7.59
N VAL A 91 3.34 -8.03 -6.28
CA VAL A 91 2.94 -6.81 -5.58
C VAL A 91 4.20 -5.99 -5.26
N LYS A 92 4.13 -4.69 -5.50
CA LYS A 92 5.17 -3.71 -5.19
C LYS A 92 4.57 -2.49 -4.50
N VAL A 93 5.42 -1.71 -3.84
CA VAL A 93 5.07 -0.35 -3.42
C VAL A 93 4.87 0.50 -4.67
N LEU A 94 3.69 1.11 -4.80
CA LEU A 94 3.38 2.05 -5.88
C LEU A 94 3.66 3.49 -5.47
N VAL A 95 3.32 3.82 -4.23
CA VAL A 95 3.46 5.14 -3.63
C VAL A 95 3.85 4.97 -2.18
N GLU A 96 4.77 5.80 -1.72
CA GLU A 96 5.22 5.92 -0.33
C GLU A 96 5.20 7.40 0.05
N GLY A 97 4.78 7.71 1.27
CA GLY A 97 4.83 9.05 1.80
C GLY A 97 4.93 9.10 3.32
N GLU A 98 5.24 10.29 3.81
CA GLU A 98 5.47 10.56 5.22
C GLU A 98 4.82 11.88 5.64
N ARG A 99 4.27 11.93 6.86
CA ARG A 99 3.77 13.15 7.51
C ARG A 99 4.25 13.21 8.95
N LYS A 100 4.85 14.35 9.32
CA LYS A 100 5.18 14.66 10.72
C LYS A 100 3.97 15.23 11.43
N VAL A 101 3.76 14.83 12.67
CA VAL A 101 2.60 15.21 13.48
C VAL A 101 3.04 15.35 14.93
N SER A 102 2.43 16.31 15.63
CA SER A 102 2.46 16.36 17.09
C SER A 102 1.08 15.99 17.64
N LEU A 103 1.05 15.28 18.77
CA LEU A 103 -0.16 14.81 19.39
C LEU A 103 -0.11 15.08 20.90
N ALA A 104 -0.78 16.16 21.31
CA ALA A 104 -0.86 16.53 22.72
C ALA A 104 -1.61 15.49 23.56
N ALA A 105 -1.48 15.58 24.89
CA ALA A 105 -2.24 14.75 25.83
C ALA A 105 -3.75 14.90 25.58
N ARG A 106 -4.49 13.78 25.56
CA ARG A 106 -5.95 13.73 25.27
C ARG A 106 -6.37 14.29 23.90
N ALA A 107 -5.43 14.58 23.00
CA ALA A 107 -5.74 15.13 21.68
C ALA A 107 -6.13 14.04 20.68
N LYS A 108 -6.86 14.48 19.64
CA LYS A 108 -7.18 13.71 18.45
C LYS A 108 -6.69 14.48 17.23
N GLU A 109 -6.02 13.79 16.32
CA GLU A 109 -5.50 14.36 15.09
C GLU A 109 -5.96 13.55 13.89
N LEU A 110 -6.27 14.24 12.79
CA LEU A 110 -6.59 13.61 11.51
C LEU A 110 -5.49 13.92 10.50
N VAL A 111 -4.82 12.88 10.02
CA VAL A 111 -3.78 12.96 9.01
C VAL A 111 -4.33 12.39 7.71
N GLU A 112 -4.19 13.14 6.62
CA GLU A 112 -4.56 12.66 5.28
C GLU A 112 -3.31 12.37 4.44
N SER A 113 -3.32 11.23 3.75
CA SER A 113 -2.31 10.94 2.73
C SER A 113 -2.51 11.84 1.52
N GLU A 114 -1.52 11.85 0.62
CA GLU A 114 -1.77 12.34 -0.73
C GLU A 114 -2.82 11.50 -1.47
N VAL A 115 -3.41 12.11 -2.50
CA VAL A 115 -4.38 11.46 -3.38
C VAL A 115 -3.63 10.65 -4.43
N VAL A 116 -3.81 9.33 -4.40
CA VAL A 116 -3.17 8.41 -5.37
C VAL A 116 -4.16 8.07 -6.47
N THR A 117 -3.77 8.37 -7.72
CA THR A 117 -4.56 8.03 -8.91
C THR A 117 -3.78 7.04 -9.77
N LYS A 118 -4.38 5.88 -10.08
CA LYS A 118 -3.79 4.85 -10.94
C LYS A 118 -4.84 4.31 -11.91
N SER A 119 -4.43 4.04 -13.14
CA SER A 119 -5.29 3.48 -14.18
C SER A 119 -4.77 2.13 -14.65
N TYR A 120 -5.69 1.22 -14.97
CA TYR A 120 -5.37 -0.11 -15.46
C TYR A 120 -6.41 -0.64 -16.46
N THR A 121 -5.95 -1.51 -17.35
CA THR A 121 -6.78 -2.26 -18.30
C THR A 121 -6.55 -3.75 -18.06
N GLU A 122 -7.62 -4.52 -17.92
CA GLU A 122 -7.56 -5.97 -17.80
C GLU A 122 -7.49 -6.61 -19.19
N ALA A 123 -6.73 -7.70 -19.33
CA ALA A 123 -6.72 -8.45 -20.59
C ALA A 123 -8.11 -9.00 -20.86
N HIS A 124 -8.66 -8.71 -22.05
CA HIS A 124 -9.99 -9.16 -22.46
C HIS A 124 -10.05 -9.31 -23.97
N ASN A 125 -11.04 -10.05 -24.45
CA ASN A 125 -11.32 -10.19 -25.88
C ASN A 125 -12.54 -9.34 -26.22
N ASN A 126 -12.38 -8.42 -27.16
CA ASN A 126 -13.51 -7.70 -27.76
C ASN A 126 -14.02 -8.49 -28.95
N LEU A 127 -15.33 -8.74 -28.98
CA LEU A 127 -16.00 -9.31 -30.13
C LEU A 127 -16.34 -8.15 -31.07
N VAL A 128 -15.61 -8.05 -32.19
CA VAL A 128 -15.95 -7.09 -33.24
C VAL A 128 -16.86 -7.83 -34.22
N MET A 129 -18.12 -7.41 -34.33
CA MET A 129 -18.97 -7.87 -35.43
C MET A 129 -18.39 -7.28 -36.72
N GLY A 130 -17.96 -8.15 -37.63
CA GLY A 130 -17.50 -7.75 -38.96
C GLY A 130 -18.61 -6.98 -39.67
N GLY A 131 -18.42 -5.68 -39.81
CA GLY A 131 -19.32 -4.81 -40.56
C GLY A 131 -19.19 -5.06 -42.05
N ASN A 132 -20.02 -5.97 -42.58
CA ASN A 132 -20.67 -5.72 -43.85
C ASN A 132 -21.94 -6.59 -43.93
N PRO A 133 -23.13 -6.05 -43.63
CA PRO A 133 -24.34 -6.68 -44.13
C PRO A 133 -24.31 -6.56 -45.65
N VAL A 134 -23.88 -7.61 -46.36
CA VAL A 134 -24.13 -7.73 -47.79
C VAL A 134 -25.65 -7.76 -47.93
N ARG A 135 -26.18 -6.61 -48.32
CA ARG A 135 -27.60 -6.35 -48.53
C ARG A 135 -28.06 -7.18 -49.73
N GLY A 136 -28.51 -8.40 -49.47
CA GLY A 136 -29.12 -9.26 -50.49
C GLY A 136 -28.59 -10.68 -50.44
N GLY A 137 -29.21 -11.54 -49.64
CA GLY A 137 -28.89 -12.95 -49.60
C GLY A 137 -29.71 -13.65 -48.53
N GLN A 138 -30.83 -14.24 -48.94
CA GLN A 138 -31.74 -15.00 -48.12
C GLN A 138 -31.07 -16.32 -47.70
N GLY A 139 -30.22 -16.28 -46.68
CA GLY A 139 -29.53 -17.44 -46.13
C GLY A 139 -28.85 -17.08 -44.81
N GLY A 140 -29.22 -17.77 -43.73
CA GLY A 140 -28.82 -17.46 -42.35
C GLY A 140 -27.34 -17.71 -42.04
N GLY A 141 -26.46 -16.90 -42.61
CA GLY A 141 -25.03 -16.88 -42.27
C GLY A 141 -24.78 -16.00 -41.05
N GLN A 142 -24.46 -16.61 -39.91
CA GLN A 142 -23.90 -15.92 -38.76
C GLN A 142 -22.62 -15.19 -39.20
N GLY A 143 -22.62 -13.86 -39.19
CA GLY A 143 -21.44 -13.05 -39.52
C GLY A 143 -20.25 -13.47 -38.63
N ALA A 144 -19.09 -13.65 -39.25
CA ALA A 144 -17.87 -14.05 -38.54
C ALA A 144 -17.53 -13.00 -37.46
N VAL A 145 -17.60 -13.43 -36.20
CA VAL A 145 -17.23 -12.59 -35.06
C VAL A 145 -15.72 -12.65 -34.90
N GLN A 146 -15.03 -11.54 -35.18
CA GLN A 146 -13.58 -11.48 -35.01
C GLN A 146 -13.26 -11.06 -33.56
N SER A 147 -12.57 -11.92 -32.82
CA SER A 147 -12.11 -11.59 -31.47
C SER A 147 -10.81 -10.79 -31.53
N VAL A 148 -10.84 -9.53 -31.10
CA VAL A 148 -9.64 -8.69 -30.92
C VAL A 148 -9.19 -8.78 -29.47
N LYS A 149 -7.99 -9.31 -29.22
CA LYS A 149 -7.41 -9.39 -27.88
C LYS A 149 -6.86 -8.03 -27.47
N VAL A 150 -7.35 -7.49 -26.35
CA VAL A 150 -6.80 -6.29 -25.71
C VAL A 150 -5.80 -6.75 -24.63
N PRO A 151 -4.52 -6.30 -24.68
CA PRO A 151 -3.54 -6.64 -23.67
C PRO A 151 -3.82 -5.91 -22.35
N ALA A 152 -3.40 -6.52 -21.25
CA ALA A 152 -3.46 -5.86 -19.94
C ALA A 152 -2.40 -4.76 -19.87
N SER A 153 -2.71 -3.64 -19.21
CA SER A 153 -1.78 -2.51 -19.05
C SER A 153 -2.08 -1.69 -17.80
N GLY A 154 -1.11 -0.87 -17.39
CA GLY A 154 -1.24 0.01 -16.23
C GLY A 154 -1.03 -0.69 -14.88
N GLU A 155 -1.39 0.00 -13.81
CA GLU A 155 -1.15 -0.42 -12.43
C GLU A 155 -2.46 -0.42 -11.64
N LYS A 156 -2.70 -1.50 -10.91
CA LYS A 156 -3.88 -1.65 -10.05
C LYS A 156 -3.45 -1.54 -8.59
N ILE A 157 -4.07 -0.62 -7.86
CA ILE A 157 -3.88 -0.51 -6.41
C ILE A 157 -4.62 -1.69 -5.76
N MET A 158 -3.89 -2.43 -4.93
CA MET A 158 -4.34 -3.65 -4.26
C MET A 158 -4.48 -3.50 -2.75
N GLY A 159 -3.79 -2.52 -2.15
CA GLY A 159 -3.87 -2.31 -0.71
C GLY A 159 -3.05 -1.13 -0.23
N HIS A 160 -2.98 -0.99 1.08
CA HIS A 160 -2.27 0.06 1.79
C HIS A 160 -1.67 -0.44 3.11
N ALA A 161 -0.73 0.33 3.64
CA ALA A 161 -0.23 0.19 5.00
C ALA A 161 0.08 1.57 5.59
N VAL A 162 0.04 1.65 6.92
CA VAL A 162 0.38 2.84 7.71
C VAL A 162 1.22 2.40 8.90
N ARG A 163 2.29 3.13 9.17
CA ARG A 163 3.19 2.90 10.29
C ARG A 163 3.40 4.21 11.03
N LEU A 164 3.02 4.25 12.30
CA LEU A 164 3.26 5.38 13.17
C LEU A 164 4.59 5.15 13.89
N MET A 165 5.49 6.11 13.75
CA MET A 165 6.80 6.10 14.39
C MET A 165 6.86 7.21 15.45
N ASN A 166 7.54 6.95 16.56
CA ASN A 166 7.96 7.95 17.52
C ASN A 166 9.47 7.82 17.75
N ASP A 167 10.22 8.88 17.50
CA ASP A 167 11.70 8.88 17.63
C ASP A 167 12.37 7.68 16.93
N GLY A 168 11.89 7.34 15.72
CA GLY A 168 12.40 6.23 14.92
C GLY A 168 11.95 4.83 15.36
N LYS A 169 11.15 4.70 16.43
CA LYS A 169 10.57 3.43 16.88
C LYS A 169 9.13 3.29 16.40
N VAL A 170 8.76 2.09 15.98
CA VAL A 170 7.37 1.78 15.60
C VAL A 170 6.51 1.77 16.85
N VAL A 171 5.46 2.59 16.89
CA VAL A 171 4.49 2.63 17.99
C VAL A 171 3.14 2.01 17.63
N ALA A 172 2.75 2.06 16.35
CA ALA A 172 1.55 1.42 15.84
C ALA A 172 1.70 1.10 14.36
N GLU A 173 1.06 0.03 13.91
CA GLU A 173 1.03 -0.37 12.50
C GLU A 173 -0.37 -0.78 12.09
N HIS A 174 -0.71 -0.52 10.84
CA HIS A 174 -1.91 -1.02 10.19
C HIS A 174 -1.56 -1.49 8.79
N PHE A 175 -1.96 -2.72 8.47
CA PHE A 175 -1.80 -3.28 7.13
C PHE A 175 -3.15 -3.80 6.67
N SER A 176 -3.53 -3.44 5.44
CA SER A 176 -4.72 -4.03 4.81
C SER A 176 -4.53 -5.50 4.45
N ASP A 177 -3.28 -5.94 4.29
CA ASP A 177 -2.89 -7.34 4.16
C ASP A 177 -1.55 -7.58 4.88
N VAL A 178 -1.43 -8.69 5.60
CA VAL A 178 -0.24 -9.04 6.39
C VAL A 178 1.02 -9.22 5.55
N THR A 179 0.88 -9.58 4.27
CA THR A 179 2.00 -9.80 3.35
C THR A 179 2.77 -8.52 3.05
N TYR A 180 2.14 -7.35 3.18
CA TYR A 180 2.77 -6.06 2.88
C TYR A 180 3.88 -5.68 3.86
N LYS A 181 3.81 -6.18 5.09
CA LYS A 181 4.87 -5.96 6.08
C LYS A 181 6.22 -6.48 5.60
N ALA A 182 6.24 -7.67 4.99
CA ALA A 182 7.46 -8.25 4.43
C ALA A 182 8.03 -7.45 3.25
N ILE A 183 7.18 -6.74 2.50
CA ILE A 183 7.60 -5.87 1.39
C ILE A 183 8.28 -4.61 1.94
N ILE A 184 7.69 -3.99 2.97
CA ILE A 184 8.24 -2.76 3.59
C ILE A 184 9.53 -3.04 4.36
N ASP A 185 9.56 -4.15 5.11
CA ASP A 185 10.70 -4.48 5.98
C ASP A 185 11.88 -5.07 5.20
N LYS A 186 11.70 -5.38 3.90
CA LYS A 186 12.79 -5.87 3.07
C LYS A 186 13.79 -4.74 2.86
N PRO A 187 15.07 -4.91 3.23
CA PRO A 187 16.09 -3.92 2.93
C PRO A 187 16.14 -3.74 1.41
N ALA A 188 16.13 -2.47 0.95
CA ALA A 188 16.28 -2.16 -0.46
C ALA A 188 17.52 -2.90 -0.97
N ALA A 189 17.33 -3.83 -1.91
CA ALA A 189 18.45 -4.50 -2.53
C ALA A 189 19.32 -3.41 -3.14
N ALA A 190 20.58 -3.33 -2.70
CA ALA A 190 21.52 -2.33 -3.19
C ALA A 190 21.47 -2.32 -4.72
N ALA A 191 21.31 -1.13 -5.30
CA ALA A 191 21.28 -0.97 -6.75
C ALA A 191 22.50 -1.70 -7.35
N PRO A 192 22.34 -2.48 -8.44
CA PRO A 192 23.49 -3.10 -9.08
C PRO A 192 24.50 -2.01 -9.42
N ALA A 193 25.74 -2.20 -8.98
CA ALA A 193 26.82 -1.26 -9.24
C ALA A 193 26.86 -0.96 -10.75
N PRO A 194 27.00 0.31 -11.16
CA PRO A 194 27.04 0.67 -12.57
C PRO A 194 28.15 -0.15 -13.24
N ALA A 195 27.79 -0.87 -14.30
CA ALA A 195 28.74 -1.67 -15.07
C ALA A 195 29.89 -0.76 -15.49
N ALA A 196 31.09 -1.04 -14.99
CA ALA A 196 32.29 -0.34 -15.39
C ALA A 196 32.45 -0.53 -16.91
N ASN A 197 32.17 0.54 -17.67
CA ASN A 197 32.48 0.60 -19.09
C ASN A 197 33.99 0.40 -19.21
N LYS A 198 34.41 -0.80 -19.67
CA LYS A 198 35.77 -1.01 -20.18
C LYS A 198 35.91 -0.13 -21.41
N ALA A 199 36.40 1.10 -21.20
CA ALA A 199 36.91 1.93 -22.28
C ALA A 199 38.01 1.12 -22.98
N GLY A 200 37.75 0.78 -24.24
CA GLY A 200 38.70 0.10 -25.10
C GLY A 200 39.96 0.96 -25.24
N ASN A 201 41.08 0.40 -24.83
CA ASN A 201 42.40 0.91 -25.18
C ASN A 201 42.63 0.54 -26.66
N LYS A 202 42.74 1.54 -27.52
CA LYS A 202 43.33 1.39 -28.85
C LYS A 202 44.83 1.60 -28.76
#